data_AF-A0A2D8VSE8-F1
#
_entry.id   AF-A0A2D8VSE8-F1
#
_cell.length_a   1.000
_cell.length_b   1.000
_cell.length_c   1.000
_cell.angle_alpha   90.00
_cell.angle_beta   90.00
_cell.angle_gamma   90.00
#
_symmetry.space_group_name_H-M   'P 1'
#
loop_
_entity.id
_entity.type
_entity.pdbx_description
1 polymer ?
#
loop_
_entity_poly.entity_id
_entity_poly.type
_entity_poly.pdbx_seq_one_letter_code
_entity_poly.pdbx_strand_id
1 'polypeptide(L)' 'MRFIVNFLFLSAVISQQKIELPMQFNNVNYDLSVPRPEEVMGHKIGERHTRTSQVVDYFEAIAEISDRV' A
#
# COMPACT_ATOMS: atom_id res chain seq x y z
N MET A 1 -12.32 -41.29 10.49
CA MET A 1 -11.28 -40.27 10.79
C MET A 1 -10.57 -39.76 9.53
N ARG A 2 -9.89 -40.60 8.72
CA ARG A 2 -9.13 -40.14 7.52
C ARG A 2 -9.96 -39.35 6.49
N PHE A 3 -11.18 -39.79 6.18
CA PHE A 3 -12.07 -39.09 5.24
C PHE A 3 -12.59 -37.74 5.75
N ILE A 4 -12.82 -37.64 7.06
CA ILE A 4 -13.28 -36.39 7.71
C ILE A 4 -12.18 -35.33 7.63
N VAL A 5 -10.92 -35.71 7.86
CA VAL A 5 -9.77 -34.80 7.75
C VAL A 5 -9.60 -34.28 6.32
N ASN A 6 -9.73 -35.16 5.32
CA ASN A 6 -9.67 -34.74 3.91
C ASN A 6 -10.81 -33.80 3.53
N PHE A 7 -12.01 -34.06 4.03
CA PHE A 7 -13.19 -33.20 3.78
C PHE A 7 -13.03 -31.82 4.43
N LEU A 8 -12.53 -31.77 5.67
CA LEU A 8 -12.18 -30.53 6.36
C LEU A 8 -11.13 -29.72 5.59
N PHE A 9 -10.08 -30.38 5.10
CA PHE A 9 -9.03 -29.73 4.33
C PHE A 9 -9.55 -29.13 3.02
N LEU A 10 -10.44 -29.85 2.32
CA LEU A 10 -11.04 -29.38 1.07
C LEU A 10 -11.95 -28.15 1.30
N SER A 11 -12.71 -28.13 2.40
CA SER A 11 -13.57 -26.98 2.74
C SER A 11 -12.77 -25.69 3.02
N ALA A 12 -11.58 -25.82 3.62
CA ALA A 12 -10.71 -24.69 3.93
C ALA A 12 -10.16 -24.01 2.66
N VAL A 13 -9.90 -24.79 1.60
CA VAL A 13 -9.44 -24.25 0.30
C VAL A 13 -10.57 -23.48 -0.38
N ILE A 14 -11.80 -23.98 -0.32
CA ILE A 14 -12.97 -23.34 -0.97
C ILE A 14 -13.38 -22.04 -0.25
N SER A 15 -13.10 -21.92 1.05
CA SER A 15 -13.42 -20.73 1.85
C SER A 15 -12.42 -19.56 1.66
N GLN A 16 -11.44 -19.65 0.76
CA GLN A 16 -10.57 -18.51 0.46
C GLN A 16 -11.31 -17.43 -0.32
N GLN A 17 -11.45 -16.25 0.28
CA GLN A 17 -11.98 -15.07 -0.39
C GLN A 17 -10.84 -14.18 -0.87
N LYS A 18 -10.74 -13.97 -2.19
CA LYS A 18 -9.86 -12.95 -2.77
C LYS A 18 -10.58 -11.60 -2.72
N ILE A 19 -10.08 -10.67 -1.90
CA ILE A 19 -10.59 -9.29 -1.85
C ILE A 19 -9.77 -8.47 -2.85
N GLU A 20 -10.43 -7.98 -3.90
CA GLU A 20 -9.82 -7.00 -4.80
C GLU A 20 -10.01 -5.61 -4.19
N LEU A 21 -8.90 -5.02 -3.74
CA LEU A 21 -8.90 -3.62 -3.32
C LEU A 21 -9.04 -2.75 -4.57
N PRO A 22 -9.98 -1.79 -4.62
CA PRO A 22 -10.12 -0.88 -5.75
C PRO A 22 -8.96 0.13 -5.73
N MET A 23 -7.77 -0.33 -6.11
CA MET A 23 -6.55 0.49 -6.22
C MET A 23 -6.33 1.01 -7.64
N GLN A 24 -7.23 0.68 -8.57
CA GLN A 24 -7.14 1.15 -9.95
C GLN A 24 -7.95 2.42 -10.12
N PHE A 25 -7.24 3.53 -10.32
CA PHE A 25 -7.84 4.80 -10.70
C PHE A 25 -7.74 4.95 -12.22
N ASN A 26 -8.88 5.08 -12.89
CA ASN A 26 -8.92 5.35 -14.33
C ASN A 26 -8.75 6.85 -14.58
N ASN A 27 -8.02 7.22 -15.63
CA ASN A 27 -7.85 8.61 -16.09
C ASN A 27 -7.24 9.58 -15.06
N VAL A 28 -6.40 9.09 -14.14
CA VAL A 28 -5.65 9.97 -13.24
C VAL A 28 -4.32 10.33 -13.87
N ASN A 29 -4.06 11.63 -13.99
CA ASN A 29 -2.76 12.17 -14.36
C ASN A 29 -2.07 12.68 -13.09
N TYR A 30 -1.01 12.02 -12.67
CA TYR A 30 -0.19 12.45 -11.53
C TYR A 30 0.87 13.42 -12.02
N ASP A 31 1.07 14.51 -11.28
CA ASP A 31 2.20 15.40 -11.52
C ASP A 31 3.50 14.69 -11.13
N LEU A 32 4.31 14.37 -12.13
CA LEU A 32 5.58 13.64 -11.95
C LEU A 32 6.68 14.53 -11.34
N SER A 33 6.46 15.83 -11.19
CA SER A 33 7.36 16.70 -10.42
C SER A 33 7.23 16.50 -8.91
N VAL A 34 6.11 15.95 -8.44
CA VAL A 34 5.89 15.64 -7.03
C VAL A 34 6.65 14.37 -6.66
N PRO A 35 7.57 14.42 -5.69
CA PRO A 35 8.35 13.25 -5.32
C PRO A 35 7.45 12.17 -4.70
N ARG A 36 7.82 10.90 -4.92
CA ARG A 36 7.22 9.77 -4.20
C ARG A 36 7.76 9.73 -2.77
N PRO A 37 6.97 9.28 -1.78
CA PRO A 37 7.45 9.15 -0.40
C PRO A 37 8.74 8.34 -0.28
N GLU A 38 8.90 7.28 -1.08
CA GLU A 38 10.08 6.42 -1.09
C GLU A 38 11.37 7.13 -1.56
N GLU A 39 11.25 8.20 -2.36
CA GLU A 39 12.39 9.00 -2.84
C GLU A 39 12.92 9.92 -1.74
N VAL A 40 12.07 10.33 -0.80
CA VAL A 40 12.46 11.15 0.36
C VAL A 40 12.83 10.28 1.57
N MET A 41 12.02 9.26 1.87
CA MET A 41 12.16 8.41 3.07
C MET A 41 13.15 7.24 2.88
N GLY A 42 13.55 6.95 1.64
CA GLY A 42 14.49 5.88 1.27
C GLY A 42 13.94 4.45 1.42
N HIS A 43 12.63 4.29 1.60
CA HIS A 43 11.95 3.00 1.65
C HIS A 43 10.47 3.14 1.30
N LYS A 44 9.86 2.07 0.81
CA LYS A 44 8.42 2.03 0.54
C LYS A 44 7.63 1.88 1.84
N ILE A 45 6.52 2.60 1.93
CA ILE A 45 5.59 2.51 3.08
C ILE A 45 5.10 1.06 3.19
N GLY A 46 5.18 0.51 4.41
CA GLY A 46 4.77 -0.87 4.71
C GLY A 46 5.90 -1.90 4.66
N GLU A 47 7.05 -1.59 4.07
CA GLU A 47 8.23 -2.48 4.13
C GLU A 47 8.99 -2.32 5.45
N ARG A 48 9.00 -1.11 6.01
CA ARG A 48 9.65 -0.77 7.27
C ARG A 48 8.78 0.21 8.07
N HIS A 49 9.10 0.37 9.35
CA HIS A 49 8.44 1.36 10.19
C HIS A 49 8.81 2.78 9.74
N THR A 50 7.81 3.55 9.31
CA THR A 50 7.94 4.98 9.00
C THR A 50 7.77 5.81 10.26
N ARG A 51 8.77 6.64 10.59
CA ARG A 51 8.70 7.56 11.73
C ARG A 51 7.84 8.77 11.39
N THR A 52 7.21 9.37 12.39
CA THR A 52 6.41 10.60 12.21
C THR A 52 7.23 11.73 11.59
N SER A 53 8.50 11.90 11.95
CA SER A 53 9.37 12.93 11.35
C SER A 53 9.55 12.72 9.85
N GLN A 54 9.69 11.49 9.38
CA GLN A 54 9.83 11.19 7.94
C GLN A 54 8.58 11.58 7.15
N VAL A 55 7.40 11.48 7.77
CA VAL A 55 6.15 11.96 7.18
C VAL A 55 6.18 13.49 7.06
N VAL A 56 6.65 14.19 8.08
CA VAL A 56 6.83 15.66 8.04
C VAL A 56 7.82 16.04 6.94
N ASP A 57 9.00 15.40 6.89
CA ASP A 57 10.03 15.65 5.87
C ASP A 57 9.48 15.52 4.44
N TYR A 58 8.59 14.54 4.21
CA TYR A 58 7.94 14.36 2.91
C TYR A 58 6.97 15.50 2.57
N PHE A 59 6.17 15.96 3.53
CA PHE A 59 5.26 17.08 3.30
C PHE A 59 6.00 18.40 3.13
N GLU A 60 7.09 18.62 3.87
CA GLU A 60 7.97 19.78 3.67
C GLU A 60 8.56 19.79 2.26
N ALA A 61 9.04 18.63 1.76
CA ALA A 61 9.54 18.52 0.39
C ALA A 61 8.47 18.82 -0.68
N ILE A 62 7.19 18.51 -0.42
CA ILE A 62 6.10 18.88 -1.33
C ILE A 62 5.78 20.37 -1.24
N ALA A 63 5.81 20.96 -0.05
CA ALA A 63 5.52 22.37 0.17
C ALA A 63 6.52 23.29 -0.56
N GLU A 64 7.74 22.83 -0.82
CA GLU A 64 8.72 23.56 -1.63
C GLU A 64 8.33 23.70 -3.11
N ILE A 65 7.48 22.81 -3.63
CA ILE A 65 7.13 22.74 -5.06
C ILE A 65 5.64 22.89 -5.34
N SER A 66 4.78 22.97 -4.31
CA SER A 66 3.34 23.00 -4.47
C SER A 66 2.66 23.94 -3.47
N ASP A 67 1.88 24.90 -3.97
CA ASP A 67 1.05 25.81 -3.15
C ASP A 67 -0.15 25.12 -2.47
N ARG A 68 -0.28 23.79 -2.59
CA ARG A 68 -1.44 23.02 -2.12
C ARG A 68 -1.21 22.31 -0.79
N VAL A 69 -0.01 22.41 -0.23
CA VAL A 69 0.42 21.76 1.02
C VAL A 69 0.79 22.83 2.04
#